data_AF-A0A2G6KK73-F1
#
_entry.id   AF-A0A2G6KK73-F1
#
_cell.length_a   1.000
_cell.length_b   1.000
_cell.length_c   1.000
_cell.angle_alpha   90.00
_cell.angle_beta   90.00
_cell.angle_gamma   90.00
#
_symmetry.space_group_name_H-M   'P 1'
#
loop_
_entity.id
_entity.type
_entity.pdbx_description
1 polymer ?
#
loop_
_entity_poly.entity_id
_entity_poly.type
_entity_poly.pdbx_seq_one_letter_code
_entity_poly.pdbx_strand_id
1 'polypeptide(L)'
;MPESNKNSVLHYPKQAGRSLRLAGLLFPVWGVSWMAAWGAIRHFTMDGPIVSILLVRNAFGFVLAVSPIVSGFRGLAELKKHPGYSTGFLRAILGISIGIGFAIAEIVTCFLIVSLMLQLSLL
;
A
#
# COMPACT_ATOMS: atom_id res chain seq x y z
N MET A 1 24.19 32.62 5.53
CA MET A 1 23.57 31.31 5.20
C MET A 1 23.14 31.35 3.74
N PRO A 2 23.65 30.46 2.87
CA PRO A 2 23.29 30.48 1.45
C PRO A 2 21.79 30.19 1.29
N GLU A 3 21.08 31.00 0.51
CA GLU A 3 19.62 30.94 0.34
C GLU A 3 19.10 29.57 -0.14
N SER A 4 19.95 28.81 -0.83
CA SER A 4 19.75 27.40 -1.20
C SER A 4 19.36 26.51 0.00
N ASN A 5 19.96 26.74 1.18
CA ASN A 5 19.68 25.94 2.38
C ASN A 5 18.40 26.35 3.11
N LYS A 6 17.87 27.57 2.91
CA LYS A 6 16.60 27.99 3.53
C LYS A 6 15.39 27.43 2.78
N ASN A 7 15.45 27.41 1.45
CA ASN A 7 14.37 26.89 0.62
C ASN A 7 14.23 25.38 0.71
N SER A 8 15.37 24.69 0.86
CA SER A 8 15.40 23.24 1.06
C SER A 8 14.66 22.90 2.37
N VAL A 9 15.11 23.45 3.51
CA VAL A 9 14.51 23.23 4.85
C VAL A 9 12.99 23.46 4.91
N LEU A 10 12.43 24.43 4.16
CA LEU A 10 10.99 24.75 4.15
C LEU A 10 10.14 23.90 3.18
N HIS A 11 10.71 23.33 2.12
CA HIS A 11 9.96 22.47 1.18
C HIS A 11 9.76 21.04 1.70
N TYR A 12 10.67 20.60 2.54
CA TYR A 12 10.76 19.24 3.05
C TYR A 12 9.67 18.78 4.03
N PRO A 13 9.21 19.58 5.02
CA PRO A 13 8.07 19.19 5.86
C PRO A 13 6.76 19.04 5.05
N LYS A 14 6.61 19.80 3.95
CA LYS A 14 5.45 19.65 3.04
C LYS A 14 5.42 18.30 2.34
N GLN A 15 6.58 17.71 2.02
CA GLN A 15 6.66 16.38 1.39
C GLN A 15 6.38 15.25 2.39
N ALA A 16 6.89 15.35 3.62
CA ALA A 16 6.58 14.38 4.67
C ALA A 16 5.07 14.36 5.00
N GLY A 17 4.45 15.54 5.12
CA GLY A 17 3.00 15.67 5.30
C GLY A 17 2.17 15.09 4.14
N ARG A 18 2.68 15.17 2.90
CA ARG A 18 2.04 14.52 1.74
C ARG A 18 2.10 13.00 1.82
N SER A 19 3.24 12.42 2.20
CA SER A 19 3.36 10.96 2.37
C SER A 19 2.47 10.43 3.51
N LEU A 20 2.35 11.17 4.61
CA LEU A 20 1.44 10.85 5.71
C LEU A 20 -0.04 10.95 5.30
N ARG A 21 -0.43 12.00 4.55
CA ARG A 21 -1.77 12.08 3.96
C ARG A 21 -2.06 10.94 3.00
N LEU A 22 -1.07 10.58 2.17
CA LEU A 22 -1.21 9.47 1.22
C LEU A 22 -1.46 8.16 1.97
N ALA A 23 -0.66 7.87 3.01
CA ALA A 23 -0.87 6.71 3.88
C ALA A 23 -2.27 6.70 4.53
N GLY A 24 -2.71 7.86 5.03
CA GLY A 24 -4.05 8.02 5.61
C GLY A 24 -5.19 7.84 4.61
N LEU A 25 -4.97 8.07 3.31
CA LEU A 25 -5.95 7.83 2.25
C LEU A 25 -5.93 6.38 1.75
N LEU A 26 -4.76 5.73 1.73
CA LEU A 26 -4.61 4.36 1.24
C LEU A 26 -5.36 3.35 2.12
N PHE A 27 -5.38 3.55 3.44
CA PHE A 27 -6.06 2.62 4.35
C PHE A 27 -7.59 2.57 4.17
N PRO A 28 -8.31 3.71 4.10
CA PRO A 28 -9.73 3.72 3.72
C PRO A 28 -10.01 3.11 2.34
N VAL A 29 -9.18 3.41 1.33
CA VAL A 29 -9.35 2.87 -0.03
C VAL A 29 -9.21 1.34 -0.02
N TRP A 30 -8.22 0.82 0.70
CA TRP A 30 -8.03 -0.61 0.92
C TRP A 30 -9.24 -1.23 1.63
N GLY A 31 -9.76 -0.60 2.70
CA GLY A 31 -10.94 -1.07 3.41
C GLY A 31 -12.22 -1.09 2.56
N VAL A 32 -12.47 -0.03 1.78
CA VAL A 32 -13.63 0.05 0.88
C VAL A 32 -13.55 -1.04 -0.20
N SER A 33 -12.36 -1.33 -0.72
CA SER A 33 -12.17 -2.44 -1.67
C SER A 33 -12.62 -3.79 -1.10
N TRP A 34 -12.38 -4.03 0.19
CA TRP A 34 -12.82 -5.24 0.89
C TRP A 34 -14.32 -5.28 1.06
N MET A 35 -14.93 -4.14 1.46
CA MET A 35 -16.38 -4.04 1.59
C MET A 35 -17.08 -4.27 0.24
N ALA A 36 -16.54 -3.73 -0.85
CA ALA A 36 -17.06 -3.93 -2.20
C ALA A 36 -16.93 -5.39 -2.63
N ALA A 37 -15.78 -6.04 -2.40
CA ALA A 37 -15.59 -7.45 -2.69
C ALA A 37 -16.56 -8.33 -1.90
N TRP A 38 -16.72 -8.06 -0.60
CA TRP A 38 -17.67 -8.79 0.25
C TRP A 38 -19.13 -8.59 -0.20
N GLY A 39 -19.52 -7.37 -0.52
CA GLY A 39 -20.84 -7.06 -1.07
C GLY A 39 -21.09 -7.81 -2.37
N ALA A 40 -20.11 -7.82 -3.28
CA ALA A 40 -20.18 -8.57 -4.52
C ALA A 40 -20.36 -10.08 -4.26
N ILE A 41 -19.53 -10.68 -3.41
CA ILE A 41 -19.60 -12.10 -3.05
C ILE A 41 -20.99 -12.47 -2.51
N ARG A 42 -21.59 -11.65 -1.64
CA ARG A 42 -22.94 -11.90 -1.13
C ARG A 42 -24.03 -11.93 -2.19
N HIS A 43 -23.83 -11.27 -3.33
CA HIS A 43 -24.79 -11.25 -4.43
C HIS A 43 -24.58 -12.39 -5.43
N PHE A 44 -23.45 -13.09 -5.41
CA PHE A 44 -23.20 -14.23 -6.28
C PHE A 44 -23.58 -15.54 -5.60
N THR A 45 -24.40 -16.36 -6.27
CA THR A 45 -24.81 -17.70 -5.82
C THR A 45 -23.95 -18.83 -6.37
N MET A 46 -22.93 -18.50 -7.18
CA MET A 46 -22.02 -19.46 -7.81
C MET A 46 -20.58 -19.22 -7.36
N ASP A 47 -19.82 -20.29 -7.18
CA ASP A 47 -18.45 -20.24 -6.63
C ASP A 47 -17.40 -19.67 -7.60
N GLY A 48 -17.57 -19.86 -8.91
CA GLY A 48 -16.64 -19.35 -9.94
C GLY A 48 -16.46 -17.82 -9.93
N PRO A 49 -17.55 -17.02 -9.87
CA PRO A 49 -17.49 -15.57 -9.70
C PRO A 49 -16.77 -15.13 -8.42
N ILE A 50 -16.91 -15.87 -7.31
CA ILE A 50 -16.33 -15.51 -6.00
C ILE A 50 -14.80 -15.50 -6.08
N VAL A 51 -14.19 -16.55 -6.64
CA VAL A 51 -12.73 -16.65 -6.80
C VAL A 51 -12.20 -15.51 -7.67
N SER A 52 -12.89 -15.20 -8.78
CA SER A 52 -12.49 -14.16 -9.71
C SER A 52 -12.50 -12.77 -9.06
N ILE A 53 -13.53 -12.47 -8.27
CA ILE A 53 -13.65 -11.21 -7.51
C ILE A 53 -12.51 -11.07 -6.50
N LEU A 54 -12.22 -12.15 -5.76
CA LEU A 54 -11.15 -12.16 -4.78
C LEU A 54 -9.77 -11.98 -5.43
N LEU A 55 -9.51 -12.61 -6.59
CA LEU A 55 -8.27 -12.46 -7.34
C LEU A 55 -8.07 -11.02 -7.84
N VAL A 56 -9.11 -10.41 -8.43
CA VAL A 56 -9.05 -9.01 -8.89
C VAL A 56 -8.79 -8.07 -7.71
N ARG A 57 -9.46 -8.29 -6.57
CA ARG A 57 -9.29 -7.48 -5.37
C ARG A 57 -7.89 -7.65 -4.78
N ASN A 58 -7.35 -8.86 -4.76
CA ASN A 58 -5.99 -9.14 -4.31
C ASN A 58 -4.93 -8.43 -5.20
N ALA A 59 -5.10 -8.49 -6.52
CA ALA A 59 -4.26 -7.76 -7.46
C ALA A 59 -4.31 -6.25 -7.23
N PHE A 60 -5.49 -5.70 -6.98
CA PHE A 60 -5.66 -4.29 -6.60
C PHE A 60 -4.94 -3.94 -5.30
N GLY A 61 -5.01 -4.81 -4.29
CA GLY A 61 -4.29 -4.65 -3.03
C GLY A 61 -2.77 -4.57 -3.22
N PHE A 62 -2.20 -5.41 -4.10
CA PHE A 62 -0.77 -5.32 -4.44
C PHE A 62 -0.41 -4.00 -5.12
N VAL A 63 -1.26 -3.50 -6.02
CA VAL A 63 -1.06 -2.17 -6.65
C VAL A 63 -1.08 -1.06 -5.59
N LEU A 64 -1.97 -1.13 -4.60
CA LEU A 64 -1.98 -0.19 -3.48
C LEU A 64 -0.71 -0.26 -2.64
N ALA A 65 -0.14 -1.45 -2.45
CA ALA A 65 1.11 -1.65 -1.71
C ALA A 65 2.34 -1.01 -2.41
N VAL A 66 2.36 -0.95 -3.74
CA VAL A 66 3.49 -0.38 -4.51
C VAL A 66 3.66 1.12 -4.23
N SER A 67 2.57 1.87 -4.11
CA SER A 67 2.59 3.33 -3.92
C SER A 67 3.44 3.80 -2.70
N PRO A 68 3.19 3.31 -1.47
CA PRO A 68 3.99 3.66 -0.30
C PRO A 68 5.42 3.12 -0.37
N ILE A 69 5.65 1.95 -0.99
CA ILE A 69 7.01 1.40 -1.24
C ILE A 69 7.84 2.36 -2.10
N VAL A 70 7.28 2.81 -3.23
CA VAL A 70 7.94 3.77 -4.13
C VAL A 70 8.20 5.09 -3.42
N SER A 71 7.25 5.58 -2.62
CA SER A 71 7.46 6.77 -1.79
C SER A 71 8.60 6.59 -0.78
N GLY A 72 8.71 5.39 -0.19
CA GLY A 72 9.77 5.06 0.75
C GLY A 72 11.15 4.99 0.10
N PHE A 73 11.27 4.36 -1.07
CA PHE A 73 12.51 4.37 -1.86
C PHE A 73 12.94 5.77 -2.30
N ARG A 74 12.00 6.65 -2.63
CA ARG A 74 12.31 8.06 -2.88
C ARG A 74 12.88 8.75 -1.63
N GLY A 75 12.34 8.45 -0.45
CA GLY A 75 12.89 8.92 0.83
C GLY A 75 14.32 8.45 1.10
N LEU A 76 14.63 7.17 0.79
CA LEU A 76 16.00 6.63 0.88
C LEU A 76 16.96 7.32 -0.08
N ALA A 77 16.53 7.57 -1.32
CA ALA A 77 17.35 8.24 -2.32
C ALA A 77 17.64 9.71 -1.92
N GLU A 78 16.67 10.40 -1.30
CA GLU A 78 16.84 11.74 -0.75
C GLU A 78 17.82 11.77 0.44
N LEU A 79 17.72 10.79 1.35
CA LEU A 79 18.66 10.62 2.46
C LEU A 79 20.11 10.44 2.00
N LYS A 80 20.32 9.64 0.94
CA LYS A 80 21.66 9.42 0.39
C LYS A 80 22.29 10.72 -0.15
N LYS A 81 21.46 11.64 -0.66
CA LYS A 81 21.91 12.95 -1.17
C LYS A 81 22.10 13.99 -0.07
N HIS A 82 21.33 13.90 1.01
CA HIS A 82 21.36 14.85 2.13
C HIS A 82 21.43 14.12 3.48
N PRO A 83 22.62 13.69 3.93
CA PRO A 83 22.80 13.04 5.23
C PRO A 83 22.45 14.01 6.37
N GLY A 84 21.58 13.60 7.29
CA GLY A 84 21.01 14.44 8.36
C GLY A 84 19.53 14.79 8.19
N TYR A 85 18.91 14.33 7.09
CA TYR A 85 17.52 14.61 6.74
C TYR A 85 16.53 13.69 7.48
N SER A 86 16.18 14.05 8.72
CA SER A 86 15.28 13.28 9.60
C SER A 86 13.91 12.98 8.98
N THR A 87 13.36 13.88 8.16
CA THR A 87 12.07 13.68 7.48
C THR A 87 12.14 12.70 6.31
N GLY A 88 13.27 12.60 5.61
CA GLY A 88 13.47 11.57 4.57
C GLY A 88 13.62 10.18 5.16
N PHE A 89 14.23 10.08 6.33
CA PHE A 89 14.29 8.85 7.11
C PHE A 89 12.91 8.39 7.58
N LEU A 90 12.12 9.31 8.14
CA LEU A 90 10.75 9.02 8.55
C LEU A 90 9.88 8.59 7.35
N ARG A 91 10.01 9.26 6.21
CA ARG A 91 9.29 8.93 4.97
C ARG A 91 9.71 7.57 4.40
N ALA A 92 11.00 7.26 4.44
CA ALA A 92 11.55 5.98 4.01
C ALA A 92 10.97 4.84 4.85
N ILE A 93 11.08 4.94 6.18
CA ILE A 93 10.60 3.91 7.10
C ILE A 93 9.09 3.76 6.99
N LEU A 94 8.33 4.85 7.13
CA LEU A 94 6.87 4.77 7.09
C LEU A 94 6.37 4.24 5.73
N GLY A 95 6.93 4.72 4.62
CA GLY A 95 6.53 4.27 3.29
C GLY A 95 6.81 2.79 3.06
N ILE A 96 8.01 2.32 3.42
CA ILE A 96 8.39 0.91 3.25
C ILE A 96 7.60 0.03 4.20
N SER A 97 7.49 0.37 5.48
CA SER A 97 6.77 -0.43 6.48
C SER A 97 5.28 -0.57 6.15
N ILE A 98 4.61 0.52 5.77
CA ILE A 98 3.19 0.48 5.39
C ILE A 98 3.00 -0.35 4.11
N GLY A 99 3.86 -0.14 3.12
CA GLY A 99 3.80 -0.89 1.87
C GLY A 99 4.03 -2.39 2.04
N ILE A 100 5.02 -2.78 2.85
CA ILE A 100 5.25 -4.18 3.23
C ILE A 100 4.04 -4.73 3.99
N GLY A 101 3.45 -3.96 4.91
CA GLY A 101 2.25 -4.37 5.64
C GLY A 101 1.08 -4.73 4.71
N PHE A 102 0.81 -3.88 3.72
CA PHE A 102 -0.19 -4.20 2.68
C PHE A 102 0.21 -5.43 1.87
N ALA A 103 1.46 -5.51 1.40
CA ALA A 103 1.92 -6.65 0.61
C ALA A 103 1.77 -7.99 1.38
N ILE A 104 2.10 -8.03 2.67
CA ILE A 104 1.92 -9.22 3.51
C ILE A 104 0.44 -9.60 3.61
N ALA A 105 -0.44 -8.63 3.86
CA ALA A 105 -1.88 -8.88 3.94
C ALA A 105 -2.43 -9.48 2.63
N GLU A 106 -1.96 -8.99 1.48
CA GLU A 106 -2.35 -9.51 0.17
C GLU A 106 -1.72 -10.87 -0.15
N ILE A 107 -0.49 -11.14 0.27
CA ILE A 107 0.12 -12.48 0.17
C ILE A 107 -0.71 -13.50 0.96
N VAL A 108 -1.09 -13.19 2.20
CA VAL A 108 -1.95 -14.05 3.02
C VAL A 108 -3.30 -14.25 2.33
N THR A 109 -3.88 -13.18 1.80
CA THR A 109 -5.14 -13.24 1.05
C THR A 109 -5.01 -14.16 -0.18
N CYS A 110 -3.89 -14.10 -0.90
CA CYS A 110 -3.60 -14.97 -2.03
C CYS A 110 -3.62 -16.45 -1.61
N PHE A 111 -2.95 -16.80 -0.51
CA PHE A 111 -2.96 -18.17 0.02
C PHE A 111 -4.37 -18.63 0.39
N LEU A 112 -5.19 -17.75 0.98
CA LEU A 112 -6.58 -18.08 1.31
C LEU A 112 -7.42 -18.33 0.05
N ILE A 113 -7.23 -17.53 -1.01
CA ILE A 113 -7.92 -17.74 -2.29
C ILE A 113 -7.51 -19.08 -2.91
N VAL A 114 -6.21 -19.39 -2.94
CA VAL A 114 -5.71 -20.68 -3.46
C VAL A 114 -6.26 -21.85 -2.64
N SER A 115 -6.27 -21.73 -1.32
CA SER A 115 -6.86 -22.73 -0.42
C SER A 115 -8.35 -22.96 -0.74
N LEU A 116 -9.11 -21.86 -0.94
CA LEU A 116 -10.51 -21.93 -1.33
C LEU A 116 -10.70 -22.62 -2.69
N MET A 117 -9.89 -22.28 -3.70
CA MET A 117 -9.93 -22.92 -5.01
C MET A 117 -9.69 -24.43 -4.93
N LEU A 118 -8.71 -24.85 -4.12
CA LEU A 118 -8.43 -26.27 -3.91
C LEU A 118 -9.59 -26.98 -3.20
N GLN A 119 -10.19 -26.36 -2.19
CA GLN A 119 -11.37 -26.92 -1.51
C GLN A 119 -12.55 -27.10 -2.46
N LEU A 120 -12.84 -26.09 -3.29
CA LEU A 120 -13.92 -26.13 -4.27
C LEU A 120 -13.69 -27.17 -5.39
N SER A 121 -12.43 -27.48 -5.69
CA SER A 121 -12.09 -28.47 -6.72
C SER A 121 -12.18 -29.93 -6.22
N LEU A 122 -12.22 -30.12 -4.89
CA LEU A 122 -12.30 -31.44 -4.24
C LEU A 122 -13.73 -31.82 -3.82
N LEU A 123 -14.67 -30.88 -3.91
CA LEU A 123 -16.11 -31.05 -3.67
C LEU A 123 -16.83 -31.33 -4.98
#